data_AF-A0A7Y5UTG4-F1
#
_entry.id   AF-A0A7Y5UTG4-F1
#
_cell.length_a   1.000
_cell.length_b   1.000
_cell.length_c   1.000
_cell.angle_alpha   90.00
_cell.angle_beta   90.00
_cell.angle_gamma   90.00
#
_symmetry.space_group_name_H-M   'P 1'
#
loop_
_entity.id
_entity.type
_entity.pdbx_description
1 polymer ?
#
loop_
_entity_poly.entity_id
_entity_poly.type
_entity_poly.pdbx_seq_one_letter_code
_entity_poly.pdbx_strand_id
1 'polypeptide(L)'
;MKLPLVHLTLGLVALLGLGLRPAHADVATCQATKDATIYNDTVGNRADGKGWNLYSGQAGTNTSWPTRRALVAFDVSSIPAGATVTNVQVKLFMSKTVVGAKDFTLHRVTRSWNEGPTVGLSGNGATAQAGDSTWLHTNYATQFWTTPGGDFVNTASATLSIGSAYQYYVWGSTAALVADVQGWVNTPSTNHGWIVRGPEGGTKSAKQFESRESLPSYRPVLVVTYTPPGPQVYCTAKVNSLGCTPSIGFSGAPDINAGSGFAITLSNTLNQKAGLLFYGTFGPTSTAFQGGTLCVQAPYFRTAAQSSGGTPTPAADCSGTFTYDFNVLLASGTNPTLQVGTLVCSQYWSRDPAATFTTNLSNALRFTIQP
;
A
#
# COMPACT_ATOMS: atom_id res chain seq x y z
N MET A 1 68.47 4.37 35.34
CA MET A 1 67.16 3.83 35.76
C MET A 1 66.15 4.23 34.69
N LYS A 2 65.82 3.30 33.78
CA LYS A 2 64.97 3.54 32.58
C LYS A 2 63.50 3.39 32.98
N LEU A 3 62.66 4.38 32.71
CA LEU A 3 61.20 4.24 32.67
C LEU A 3 60.74 4.15 31.19
N PRO A 4 59.78 3.28 30.83
CA PRO A 4 59.42 3.02 29.45
C PRO A 4 58.32 3.96 28.92
N LEU A 5 58.45 4.32 27.64
CA LEU A 5 57.39 4.92 26.83
C LEU A 5 56.30 3.87 26.54
N VAL A 6 55.05 4.18 26.87
CA VAL A 6 53.87 3.40 26.45
C VAL A 6 53.30 4.05 25.19
N HIS A 7 53.35 3.35 24.05
CA HIS A 7 52.65 3.74 22.83
C HIS A 7 51.18 3.32 22.92
N LEU A 8 50.29 4.32 23.00
CA LEU A 8 48.84 4.14 22.90
C LEU A 8 48.45 4.19 21.41
N THR A 9 48.16 3.04 20.81
CA THR A 9 47.59 2.95 19.46
C THR A 9 46.09 3.25 19.53
N LEU A 10 45.68 4.41 19.02
CA LEU A 10 44.27 4.72 18.80
C LEU A 10 43.76 3.94 17.57
N GLY A 11 42.94 2.92 17.80
CA GLY A 11 42.22 2.23 16.74
C GLY A 11 41.13 3.12 16.16
N LEU A 12 41.26 3.49 14.88
CA LEU A 12 40.23 4.19 14.13
C LEU A 12 39.09 3.21 13.82
N VAL A 13 38.03 3.22 14.63
CA VAL A 13 36.78 2.53 14.30
C VAL A 13 36.07 3.37 13.23
N ALA A 14 36.15 2.93 11.98
CA ALA A 14 35.34 3.46 10.90
C ALA A 14 33.87 3.07 11.15
N LEU A 15 33.08 3.98 11.72
CA LEU A 15 31.64 3.91 11.61
C LEU A 15 31.28 3.99 10.11
N LEU A 16 30.94 2.86 9.51
CA LEU A 16 30.14 2.87 8.29
C LEU A 16 28.79 3.50 8.66
N GLY A 17 28.67 4.80 8.43
CA GLY A 17 27.37 5.44 8.42
C GLY A 17 26.54 4.80 7.31
N LEU A 18 25.59 3.94 7.69
CA LEU A 18 24.42 3.70 6.85
C LEU A 18 23.73 5.06 6.70
N GLY A 19 24.05 5.77 5.64
CA GLY A 19 23.31 6.97 5.26
C GLY A 19 21.88 6.56 4.95
N LEU A 20 20.98 6.76 5.93
CA LEU A 20 19.55 6.75 5.68
C LEU A 20 19.26 7.88 4.69
N ARG A 21 19.18 7.54 3.41
CA ARG A 21 18.63 8.44 2.39
C ARG A 21 17.12 8.56 2.64
N PRO A 22 16.53 9.76 2.42
CA PRO A 22 15.09 9.93 2.55
C PRO A 22 14.39 8.98 1.60
N ALA A 23 13.49 8.16 2.12
CA ALA A 23 12.68 7.29 1.30
C ALA A 23 11.71 8.14 0.47
N HIS A 24 11.66 7.92 -0.85
CA HIS A 24 10.78 8.68 -1.73
C HIS A 24 9.31 8.40 -1.39
N ALA A 25 8.54 9.47 -1.23
CA ALA A 25 7.10 9.41 -1.04
C ALA A 25 6.40 9.32 -2.41
N ASP A 26 5.41 8.44 -2.51
CA ASP A 26 4.54 8.24 -3.67
C ASP A 26 3.08 8.53 -3.29
N VAL A 27 2.20 8.73 -4.27
CA VAL A 27 0.81 9.15 -4.05
C VAL A 27 -0.17 8.24 -4.80
N ALA A 28 -1.06 7.58 -4.04
CA ALA A 28 -2.21 6.87 -4.59
C ALA A 28 -3.47 7.76 -4.53
N THR A 29 -4.19 7.84 -5.65
CA THR A 29 -5.54 8.41 -5.71
C THR A 29 -6.57 7.29 -5.80
N CYS A 30 -7.25 7.05 -4.69
CA CYS A 30 -8.15 5.94 -4.45
C CYS A 30 -9.61 6.36 -4.69
N GLN A 31 -10.34 5.61 -5.50
CA GLN A 31 -11.76 5.88 -5.81
C GLN A 31 -12.68 5.16 -4.81
N ALA A 32 -13.89 5.69 -4.60
CA ALA A 32 -14.88 5.00 -3.76
C ALA A 32 -15.39 3.70 -4.42
N THR A 33 -15.32 2.60 -3.68
CA THR A 33 -15.81 1.27 -4.10
C THR A 33 -17.25 1.03 -3.70
N LYS A 34 -17.70 1.67 -2.62
CA LYS A 34 -19.06 1.64 -2.11
C LYS A 34 -19.34 2.94 -1.35
N ASP A 35 -20.53 3.49 -1.49
CA ASP A 35 -21.06 4.51 -0.60
C ASP A 35 -22.58 4.37 -0.43
N ALA A 36 -23.10 4.80 0.73
CA ALA A 36 -24.54 4.71 0.99
C ALA A 36 -24.95 5.72 2.07
N THR A 37 -26.20 6.15 2.05
CA THR A 37 -26.81 6.89 3.17
C THR A 37 -27.71 5.96 3.98
N ILE A 38 -27.52 5.94 5.29
CA ILE A 38 -28.43 5.30 6.25
C ILE A 38 -29.25 6.35 7.00
N TYR A 39 -30.52 6.03 7.25
CA TYR A 39 -31.53 6.97 7.77
C TYR A 39 -32.12 6.45 9.08
N ASN A 40 -32.04 7.23 10.16
CA ASN A 40 -32.62 6.88 11.47
C ASN A 40 -34.15 7.01 11.47
N ASP A 41 -34.82 6.22 10.64
CA ASP A 41 -36.27 6.13 10.60
C ASP A 41 -36.77 5.11 11.63
N THR A 42 -38.03 5.24 12.05
CA THR A 42 -38.61 4.40 13.10
C THR A 42 -38.83 2.96 12.67
N VAL A 43 -38.83 2.67 11.37
CA VAL A 43 -39.05 1.31 10.82
C VAL A 43 -37.72 0.65 10.46
N GLY A 44 -36.69 1.42 10.14
CA GLY A 44 -35.37 0.93 9.79
C GLY A 44 -35.28 0.36 8.38
N ASN A 45 -36.21 0.75 7.50
CA ASN A 45 -36.35 0.22 6.13
C ASN A 45 -36.08 1.27 5.05
N ARG A 46 -35.31 2.31 5.38
CA ARG A 46 -34.96 3.37 4.43
C ARG A 46 -33.48 3.34 4.06
N ALA A 47 -33.20 3.40 2.77
CA ALA A 47 -31.86 3.27 2.20
C ALA A 47 -31.63 4.21 1.02
N ASP A 48 -30.36 4.41 0.69
CA ASP A 48 -29.90 5.08 -0.52
C ASP A 48 -28.46 4.66 -0.81
N GLY A 49 -28.27 3.67 -1.69
CA GLY A 49 -26.95 3.16 -2.11
C GLY A 49 -26.65 3.42 -3.59
N LYS A 50 -27.60 4.01 -4.33
CA LYS A 50 -27.47 4.30 -5.77
C LYS A 50 -27.95 5.69 -6.18
N GLY A 51 -28.37 6.52 -5.22
CA GLY A 51 -28.65 7.92 -5.48
C GLY A 51 -27.37 8.69 -5.80
N TRP A 52 -27.48 9.76 -6.59
CA TRP A 52 -26.35 10.62 -6.89
C TRP A 52 -25.77 11.36 -5.68
N ASN A 53 -26.40 11.27 -4.51
CA ASN A 53 -25.99 12.05 -3.36
C ASN A 53 -25.93 11.24 -2.08
N LEU A 54 -24.96 11.58 -1.25
CA LEU A 54 -24.80 11.12 0.12
C LEU A 54 -25.26 12.19 1.09
N TYR A 55 -25.80 11.78 2.23
CA TYR A 55 -26.29 12.72 3.22
C TYR A 55 -25.78 12.40 4.62
N SER A 56 -25.41 13.43 5.36
CA SER A 56 -25.01 13.28 6.76
C SER A 56 -25.51 14.45 7.60
N GLY A 57 -25.91 14.15 8.84
CA GLY A 57 -26.46 15.10 9.81
C GLY A 57 -27.99 15.09 9.89
N GLN A 58 -28.52 16.06 10.62
CA GLN A 58 -29.94 16.21 10.95
C GLN A 58 -30.65 17.09 9.91
N ALA A 59 -31.66 16.58 9.19
CA ALA A 59 -32.42 17.44 8.25
C ALA A 59 -33.60 18.19 8.88
N GLY A 60 -34.12 17.72 10.02
CA GLY A 60 -35.22 18.36 10.74
C GLY A 60 -35.36 17.83 12.16
N THR A 61 -36.22 18.43 12.95
CA THR A 61 -36.40 18.08 14.38
C THR A 61 -37.40 16.95 14.61
N ASN A 62 -38.01 16.39 13.57
CA ASN A 62 -39.02 15.34 13.65
C ASN A 62 -38.59 14.04 12.94
N THR A 63 -39.29 12.95 13.22
CA THR A 63 -39.02 11.61 12.65
C THR A 63 -39.25 11.53 11.14
N SER A 64 -40.02 12.47 10.56
CA SER A 64 -40.19 12.60 9.11
C SER A 64 -38.91 13.05 8.39
N TRP A 65 -38.00 13.71 9.11
CA TRP A 65 -36.70 14.17 8.62
C TRP A 65 -35.57 13.59 9.48
N PRO A 66 -35.35 12.26 9.42
CA PRO A 66 -34.51 11.54 10.37
C PRO A 66 -33.06 11.98 10.32
N THR A 67 -32.27 11.62 11.33
CA THR A 67 -30.80 11.72 11.25
C THR A 67 -30.27 10.87 10.10
N ARG A 68 -29.24 11.36 9.41
CA ARG A 68 -28.56 10.65 8.32
C ARG A 68 -27.09 10.47 8.62
N ARG A 69 -26.53 9.34 8.19
CA ARG A 69 -25.09 9.10 8.16
C ARG A 69 -24.72 8.58 6.78
N ALA A 70 -23.58 9.02 6.26
CA ALA A 70 -23.05 8.50 5.00
C ALA A 70 -21.96 7.47 5.30
N LEU A 71 -22.00 6.34 4.61
CA LEU A 71 -20.95 5.33 4.58
C LEU A 71 -20.15 5.52 3.29
N VAL A 72 -18.83 5.42 3.36
CA VAL A 72 -17.95 5.49 2.18
C VAL A 72 -16.73 4.60 2.37
N ALA A 73 -16.44 3.75 1.39
CA ALA A 73 -15.26 2.90 1.34
C ALA A 73 -14.48 3.13 0.05
N PHE A 74 -13.15 3.00 0.11
CA PHE A 74 -12.24 3.30 -1.00
C PHE A 74 -11.41 2.09 -1.39
N ASP A 75 -11.03 2.00 -2.66
CA ASP A 75 -10.08 0.99 -3.13
C ASP A 75 -8.64 1.42 -2.83
N VAL A 76 -7.96 0.69 -1.95
CA VAL A 76 -6.56 0.93 -1.59
C VAL A 76 -5.59 -0.06 -2.25
N SER A 77 -6.06 -0.90 -3.18
CA SER A 77 -5.25 -1.97 -3.77
C SER A 77 -4.09 -1.49 -4.65
N SER A 78 -4.11 -0.21 -5.05
CA SER A 78 -3.00 0.42 -5.78
C SER A 78 -1.79 0.70 -4.89
N ILE A 79 -1.95 0.69 -3.56
CA ILE A 79 -0.86 0.87 -2.60
C ILE A 79 -0.16 -0.48 -2.40
N PRO A 80 1.16 -0.59 -2.65
CA PRO A 80 1.88 -1.85 -2.53
C PRO A 80 1.88 -2.42 -1.10
N ALA A 81 1.79 -3.75 -0.98
CA ALA A 81 1.96 -4.42 0.31
C ALA A 81 3.34 -4.11 0.91
N GLY A 82 3.37 -3.80 2.21
CA GLY A 82 4.59 -3.39 2.92
C GLY A 82 4.95 -1.91 2.77
N ALA A 83 4.15 -1.12 2.04
CA ALA A 83 4.26 0.33 2.05
C ALA A 83 3.93 0.91 3.43
N THR A 84 4.55 2.05 3.74
CA THR A 84 4.28 2.82 4.95
C THR A 84 3.44 4.05 4.58
N VAL A 85 2.22 4.14 5.07
CA VAL A 85 1.33 5.29 4.86
C VAL A 85 1.82 6.47 5.71
N THR A 86 1.97 7.64 5.09
CA THR A 86 2.51 8.85 5.73
C THR A 86 1.54 10.03 5.72
N ASN A 87 0.62 10.10 4.76
CA ASN A 87 -0.42 11.13 4.70
C ASN A 87 -1.72 10.57 4.13
N VAL A 88 -2.85 11.01 4.67
CA VAL A 88 -4.19 10.63 4.19
C VAL A 88 -5.07 11.88 4.07
N GLN A 89 -5.75 12.04 2.95
CA GLN A 89 -6.77 13.06 2.75
C GLN A 89 -8.05 12.42 2.22
N VAL A 90 -9.17 12.64 2.89
CA VAL A 90 -10.50 12.22 2.43
C VAL A 90 -11.23 13.43 1.88
N LYS A 91 -11.70 13.34 0.63
CA LYS A 91 -12.34 14.45 -0.09
C LYS A 91 -13.76 14.09 -0.46
N LEU A 92 -14.72 14.90 -0.03
CA LEU A 92 -16.12 14.81 -0.46
C LEU A 92 -16.58 16.16 -1.02
N PHE A 93 -17.21 16.16 -2.19
CA PHE A 93 -17.78 17.37 -2.78
C PHE A 93 -19.14 17.64 -2.14
N MET A 94 -19.30 18.76 -1.44
CA MET A 94 -20.60 19.14 -0.88
C MET A 94 -21.38 19.96 -1.90
N SER A 95 -22.55 19.46 -2.34
CA SER A 95 -23.36 20.10 -3.38
C SER A 95 -24.58 20.84 -2.85
N LYS A 96 -24.96 20.64 -1.58
CA LYS A 96 -26.11 21.34 -0.98
C LYS A 96 -26.04 21.40 0.54
N THR A 97 -26.48 22.53 1.09
CA THR A 97 -26.71 22.74 2.52
C THR A 97 -27.66 23.93 2.73
N VAL A 98 -28.38 23.93 3.85
CA VAL A 98 -29.21 25.07 4.31
C VAL A 98 -28.72 25.62 5.66
N VAL A 99 -27.56 25.16 6.09
CA VAL A 99 -26.93 25.52 7.38
C VAL A 99 -25.50 26.01 7.15
N GLY A 100 -25.02 26.85 8.06
CA GLY A 100 -23.64 27.35 8.07
C GLY A 100 -22.61 26.30 8.51
N ALA A 101 -21.48 26.76 9.03
CA ALA A 101 -20.39 25.91 9.50
C ALA A 101 -20.85 24.95 10.60
N LYS A 102 -20.55 23.66 10.44
CA LYS A 102 -20.79 22.60 11.41
C LYS A 102 -19.67 21.57 11.31
N ASP A 103 -19.34 20.94 12.42
CA ASP A 103 -18.28 19.94 12.47
C ASP A 103 -18.80 18.58 12.03
N PHE A 104 -18.09 17.96 11.09
CA PHE A 104 -18.36 16.63 10.60
C PHE A 104 -17.17 15.72 10.86
N THR A 105 -17.44 14.52 11.35
CA THR A 105 -16.44 13.54 11.77
C THR A 105 -16.44 12.31 10.87
N LEU A 106 -15.26 11.73 10.68
CA LEU A 106 -15.06 10.41 10.09
C LEU A 106 -14.80 9.41 11.21
N HIS A 107 -15.49 8.28 11.19
CA HIS A 107 -15.23 7.18 12.12
C HIS A 107 -15.02 5.88 11.35
N ARG A 108 -13.96 5.12 11.68
CA ARG A 108 -13.68 3.85 10.99
C ARG A 108 -14.79 2.85 11.25
N VAL A 109 -15.37 2.33 10.18
CA VAL A 109 -16.38 1.27 10.24
C VAL A 109 -15.69 -0.05 10.55
N THR A 110 -16.27 -0.83 11.45
CA THR A 110 -15.68 -2.08 11.97
C THR A 110 -16.38 -3.33 11.47
N ARG A 111 -17.52 -3.17 10.79
CA ARG A 111 -18.32 -4.26 10.24
C ARG A 111 -18.54 -4.07 8.75
N SER A 112 -18.44 -5.16 7.99
CA SER A 112 -18.74 -5.15 6.57
C SER A 112 -20.19 -4.76 6.31
N TRP A 113 -20.42 -4.03 5.22
CA TRP A 113 -21.74 -3.56 4.81
C TRP A 113 -21.85 -3.55 3.29
N ASN A 114 -23.10 -3.56 2.81
CA ASN A 114 -23.43 -3.54 1.40
C ASN A 114 -24.01 -2.18 0.99
N GLU A 115 -23.60 -1.70 -0.17
CA GLU A 115 -24.14 -0.47 -0.76
C GLU A 115 -25.63 -0.63 -1.08
N GLY A 116 -25.97 -1.73 -1.76
CA GLY A 116 -27.34 -2.06 -2.14
C GLY A 116 -27.81 -1.34 -3.41
N PRO A 117 -29.00 -1.71 -3.92
CA PRO A 117 -29.50 -1.23 -5.21
C PRO A 117 -30.38 0.03 -5.11
N THR A 118 -30.77 0.47 -3.91
CA THR A 118 -31.82 1.47 -3.77
C THR A 118 -31.35 2.86 -4.16
N VAL A 119 -32.11 3.52 -5.03
CA VAL A 119 -31.93 4.92 -5.42
C VAL A 119 -32.83 5.79 -4.55
N GLY A 120 -32.23 6.52 -3.61
CA GLY A 120 -32.93 7.56 -2.86
C GLY A 120 -33.01 8.86 -3.66
N LEU A 121 -34.06 9.64 -3.42
CA LEU A 121 -34.24 10.96 -4.03
C LEU A 121 -34.40 12.04 -2.95
N SER A 122 -33.94 13.24 -3.27
CA SER A 122 -34.19 14.47 -2.50
C SER A 122 -33.80 14.41 -1.02
N GLY A 123 -32.74 13.68 -0.65
CA GLY A 123 -32.27 13.55 0.73
C GLY A 123 -33.22 12.82 1.64
N ASN A 124 -34.14 12.07 1.06
CA ASN A 124 -35.13 11.33 1.77
C ASN A 124 -34.73 9.85 1.79
N GLY A 125 -34.13 9.30 0.74
CA GLY A 125 -33.98 7.85 0.64
C GLY A 125 -35.30 7.21 0.24
N ALA A 126 -35.24 5.93 -0.15
CA ALA A 126 -36.40 5.15 -0.58
C ALA A 126 -36.52 3.87 0.25
N THR A 127 -37.59 3.11 0.02
CA THR A 127 -37.81 1.82 0.67
C THR A 127 -36.65 0.88 0.35
N ALA A 128 -36.06 0.30 1.39
CA ALA A 128 -34.93 -0.60 1.28
C ALA A 128 -35.31 -1.90 0.56
N GLN A 129 -34.38 -2.36 -0.25
CA GLN A 129 -34.37 -3.59 -1.00
C GLN A 129 -33.31 -4.53 -0.44
N ALA A 130 -33.39 -5.81 -0.80
CA ALA A 130 -32.41 -6.79 -0.38
C ALA A 130 -31.00 -6.34 -0.80
N GLY A 131 -30.05 -6.34 0.14
CA GLY A 131 -28.69 -5.86 -0.11
C GLY A 131 -28.39 -4.44 0.39
N ASP A 132 -29.37 -3.64 0.78
CA ASP A 132 -29.11 -2.27 1.26
C ASP A 132 -28.51 -2.21 2.66
N SER A 133 -27.69 -1.20 2.91
CA SER A 133 -27.45 -0.75 4.28
C SER A 133 -28.57 0.19 4.72
N THR A 134 -29.14 -0.07 5.90
CA THR A 134 -30.09 0.82 6.56
C THR A 134 -29.55 1.21 7.93
N TRP A 135 -30.32 1.98 8.70
CA TRP A 135 -29.96 2.26 10.09
C TRP A 135 -29.90 1.01 10.97
N LEU A 136 -30.67 -0.02 10.65
CA LEU A 136 -30.67 -1.28 11.42
C LEU A 136 -29.82 -2.37 10.76
N HIS A 137 -29.64 -2.33 9.43
CA HIS A 137 -29.07 -3.43 8.67
C HIS A 137 -27.74 -3.09 8.01
N THR A 138 -26.77 -4.00 8.10
CA THR A 138 -25.57 -4.01 7.23
C THR A 138 -25.90 -4.54 5.83
N ASN A 139 -26.94 -5.36 5.74
CA ASN A 139 -27.42 -6.02 4.55
C ASN A 139 -28.90 -6.38 4.76
N TYR A 140 -29.77 -5.49 4.29
CA TYR A 140 -31.22 -5.60 4.45
C TYR A 140 -31.75 -6.85 3.74
N ALA A 141 -32.70 -7.61 4.30
CA ALA A 141 -33.34 -7.47 5.61
C ALA A 141 -32.84 -8.52 6.63
N THR A 142 -31.64 -9.07 6.43
CA THR A 142 -31.22 -10.32 7.11
C THR A 142 -30.02 -10.16 8.03
N GLN A 143 -29.18 -9.16 7.81
CA GLN A 143 -28.01 -8.91 8.66
C GLN A 143 -28.07 -7.52 9.27
N PHE A 144 -27.86 -7.46 10.59
CA PHE A 144 -28.00 -6.27 11.40
C PHE A 144 -26.65 -5.68 11.79
N TRP A 145 -26.62 -4.37 12.02
CA TRP A 145 -25.59 -3.78 12.87
C TRP A 145 -25.72 -4.32 14.29
N THR A 146 -24.64 -4.28 15.07
CA THR A 146 -24.73 -4.56 16.51
C THR A 146 -25.40 -3.41 17.22
N THR A 147 -25.04 -2.18 16.85
CA THR A 147 -25.68 -0.95 17.33
C THR A 147 -26.39 -0.24 16.17
N PRO A 148 -27.69 0.11 16.32
CA PRO A 148 -28.39 0.92 15.32
C PRO A 148 -27.62 2.18 14.93
N GLY A 149 -27.52 2.42 13.63
CA GLY A 149 -26.79 3.53 13.02
C GLY A 149 -25.34 3.20 12.66
N GLY A 150 -24.90 1.96 12.82
CA GLY A 150 -23.60 1.48 12.33
C GLY A 150 -22.64 1.05 13.45
N ASP A 151 -21.79 0.07 13.12
CA ASP A 151 -20.71 -0.41 13.99
C ASP A 151 -19.38 0.28 13.61
N PHE A 152 -18.94 1.25 14.41
CA PHE A 152 -17.73 2.05 14.14
C PHE A 152 -16.94 2.36 15.41
N VAL A 153 -15.67 2.75 15.24
CA VAL A 153 -14.82 3.22 16.35
C VAL A 153 -15.32 4.59 16.83
N ASN A 154 -15.69 4.69 18.11
CA ASN A 154 -16.30 5.90 18.65
C ASN A 154 -15.36 7.13 18.59
N THR A 155 -14.05 6.93 18.73
CA THR A 155 -13.06 8.00 18.48
C THR A 155 -13.03 8.33 16.99
N ALA A 156 -13.23 9.60 16.64
CA ALA A 156 -13.17 10.04 15.25
C ALA A 156 -11.74 9.92 14.69
N SER A 157 -11.64 9.41 13.47
CA SER A 157 -10.39 9.41 12.70
C SER A 157 -10.02 10.83 12.30
N ALA A 158 -10.99 11.67 11.95
CA ALA A 158 -10.78 13.08 11.68
C ALA A 158 -12.06 13.90 11.90
N THR A 159 -11.90 15.20 12.12
CA THR A 159 -12.98 16.18 12.26
C THR A 159 -12.70 17.34 11.33
N LEU A 160 -13.74 17.86 10.67
CA LEU A 160 -13.65 19.02 9.78
C LEU A 160 -14.86 19.92 9.95
N SER A 161 -14.64 21.24 10.05
CA SER A 161 -15.73 22.21 9.99
C SER A 161 -16.14 22.48 8.54
N ILE A 162 -17.36 22.07 8.18
CA ILE A 162 -17.91 22.19 6.82
C ILE A 162 -18.86 23.39 6.74
N GLY A 163 -18.47 24.37 5.92
CA GLY A 163 -19.21 25.60 5.66
C GLY A 163 -20.40 25.45 4.72
N SER A 164 -20.73 26.52 4.00
CA SER A 164 -21.87 26.58 3.08
C SER A 164 -21.50 26.64 1.60
N ALA A 165 -20.22 26.81 1.26
CA ALA A 165 -19.75 26.86 -0.12
C ALA A 165 -19.80 25.47 -0.78
N TYR A 166 -20.14 25.42 -2.07
CA TYR A 166 -20.21 24.20 -2.87
C TYR A 166 -18.84 23.87 -3.44
N GLN A 167 -18.14 22.95 -2.79
CA GLN A 167 -16.75 22.61 -3.09
C GLN A 167 -16.37 21.25 -2.48
N TYR A 168 -15.17 20.78 -2.80
CA TYR A 168 -14.54 19.72 -2.03
C TYR A 168 -14.18 20.21 -0.63
N TYR A 169 -14.69 19.48 0.37
CA TYR A 169 -14.19 19.55 1.73
C TYR A 169 -13.22 18.40 1.97
N VAL A 170 -12.09 18.72 2.62
CA VAL A 170 -10.98 17.80 2.78
C VAL A 170 -10.72 17.58 4.27
N TRP A 171 -10.97 16.36 4.74
CA TRP A 171 -10.44 15.93 6.04
C TRP A 171 -8.94 15.71 5.85
N GLY A 172 -8.14 16.58 6.47
CA GLY A 172 -6.68 16.50 6.46
C GLY A 172 -6.14 15.34 7.28
N SER A 173 -4.88 14.99 7.02
CA SER A 173 -4.23 13.84 7.65
C SER A 173 -4.18 13.95 9.16
N THR A 174 -4.51 12.85 9.83
CA THR A 174 -4.36 12.65 11.27
C THR A 174 -3.66 11.31 11.49
N ALA A 175 -3.10 11.09 12.68
CA ALA A 175 -2.53 9.80 13.04
C ALA A 175 -3.56 8.65 12.95
N ALA A 176 -4.83 8.93 13.25
CA ALA A 176 -5.90 7.93 13.17
C ALA A 176 -6.28 7.59 11.73
N LEU A 177 -6.38 8.57 10.82
CA LEU A 177 -6.59 8.28 9.39
C LEU A 177 -5.43 7.49 8.79
N VAL A 178 -4.19 7.85 9.14
CA VAL A 178 -2.99 7.09 8.73
C VAL A 178 -3.06 5.65 9.25
N ALA A 179 -3.41 5.46 10.52
CA ALA A 179 -3.53 4.12 11.12
C ALA A 179 -4.65 3.28 10.47
N ASP A 180 -5.80 3.90 10.16
CA ASP A 180 -6.90 3.23 9.48
C ASP A 180 -6.47 2.70 8.10
N VAL A 181 -5.89 3.56 7.26
CA VAL A 181 -5.44 3.19 5.91
C VAL A 181 -4.27 2.21 5.96
N GLN A 182 -3.30 2.39 6.87
CA GLN A 182 -2.21 1.44 7.07
C GLN A 182 -2.75 0.05 7.44
N GLY A 183 -3.77 -0.01 8.31
CA GLY A 183 -4.46 -1.26 8.65
C GLY A 183 -5.07 -1.93 7.43
N TRP A 184 -5.70 -1.17 6.54
CA TRP A 184 -6.28 -1.69 5.30
C TRP A 184 -5.24 -2.15 4.28
N VAL A 185 -4.11 -1.45 4.14
CA VAL A 185 -2.99 -1.90 3.30
C VAL A 185 -2.41 -3.21 3.82
N ASN A 186 -2.28 -3.34 5.14
CA ASN A 186 -1.74 -4.54 5.78
C ASN A 186 -2.73 -5.71 5.78
N THR A 187 -4.04 -5.44 5.85
CA THR A 187 -5.10 -6.45 5.91
C THR A 187 -6.34 -5.97 5.14
N PRO A 188 -6.35 -6.10 3.81
CA PRO A 188 -7.40 -5.54 2.95
C PRO A 188 -8.82 -5.98 3.28
N SER A 189 -9.00 -7.18 3.83
CA SER A 189 -10.31 -7.70 4.25
C SER A 189 -10.97 -6.90 5.37
N THR A 190 -10.22 -6.06 6.09
CA THR A 190 -10.74 -5.18 7.16
C THR A 190 -11.16 -3.80 6.66
N ASN A 191 -11.00 -3.53 5.36
CA ASN A 191 -11.42 -2.26 4.77
C ASN A 191 -12.94 -2.22 4.63
N HIS A 192 -13.58 -1.51 5.55
CA HIS A 192 -15.01 -1.21 5.55
C HIS A 192 -15.29 0.29 5.39
N GLY A 193 -14.24 1.09 5.17
CA GLY A 193 -14.35 2.53 5.01
C GLY A 193 -14.69 3.29 6.29
N TRP A 194 -15.26 4.47 6.12
CA TRP A 194 -15.67 5.36 7.19
C TRP A 194 -17.16 5.65 7.15
N ILE A 195 -17.70 5.98 8.33
CA ILE A 195 -19.00 6.63 8.47
C ILE A 195 -18.77 8.12 8.72
N VAL A 196 -19.42 8.96 7.90
CA VAL A 196 -19.43 10.41 7.99
C VAL A 196 -20.60 10.83 8.87
N ARG A 197 -20.32 11.54 9.95
CA ARG A 197 -21.33 12.01 10.91
C ARG A 197 -21.28 13.53 11.03
N GLY A 198 -22.44 14.17 10.96
CA GLY A 198 -22.63 15.55 11.41
C GLY A 198 -23.17 15.59 12.83
N PRO A 199 -23.47 16.78 13.38
CA PRO A 199 -24.19 16.91 14.65
C PRO A 199 -25.57 16.23 14.56
N GLU A 200 -25.87 15.38 15.53
CA GLU A 200 -27.11 14.58 15.61
C GLU A 200 -27.92 14.99 16.84
N GLY A 201 -29.25 15.01 16.72
CA GLY A 201 -30.13 15.46 17.80
C GLY A 201 -30.12 16.99 17.95
N GLY A 202 -31.24 17.64 17.61
CA GLY A 202 -31.39 19.09 17.73
C GLY A 202 -31.64 19.80 16.40
N THR A 203 -31.07 21.00 16.23
CA THR A 203 -31.28 21.84 15.04
C THR A 203 -30.76 21.20 13.76
N LYS A 204 -31.24 21.67 12.61
CA LYS A 204 -30.75 21.23 11.30
C LYS A 204 -29.23 21.35 11.20
N SER A 205 -28.60 20.31 10.67
CA SER A 205 -27.16 20.24 10.43
C SER A 205 -26.81 19.56 9.10
N ALA A 206 -27.80 19.03 8.37
CA ALA A 206 -27.57 18.17 7.21
C ALA A 206 -26.74 18.82 6.10
N LYS A 207 -25.78 18.06 5.58
CA LYS A 207 -25.02 18.33 4.37
C LYS A 207 -25.29 17.24 3.35
N GLN A 208 -25.37 17.64 2.09
CA GLN A 208 -25.41 16.74 0.93
C GLN A 208 -24.03 16.71 0.28
N PHE A 209 -23.53 15.52 0.04
CA PHE A 209 -22.31 15.27 -0.71
C PHE A 209 -22.63 14.53 -2.00
N GLU A 210 -21.75 14.62 -2.98
CA GLU A 210 -21.81 13.82 -4.21
C GLU A 210 -21.34 12.39 -3.91
N SER A 211 -22.05 11.42 -4.50
CA SER A 211 -21.78 9.98 -4.38
C SER A 211 -20.82 9.50 -5.46
N ARG A 212 -20.47 8.21 -5.45
CA ARG A 212 -19.77 7.56 -6.56
C ARG A 212 -20.61 7.40 -7.82
N GLU A 213 -21.93 7.48 -7.74
CA GLU A 213 -22.84 7.48 -8.89
C GLU A 213 -22.84 8.84 -9.63
N SER A 214 -22.32 9.90 -9.01
CA SER A 214 -22.21 11.24 -9.61
C SER A 214 -21.24 11.31 -10.79
N LEU A 215 -21.17 12.49 -11.42
CA LEU A 215 -20.14 12.80 -12.42
C LEU A 215 -18.73 12.56 -11.83
N PRO A 216 -17.81 11.96 -12.60
CA PRO A 216 -16.47 11.61 -12.11
C PRO A 216 -15.71 12.75 -11.41
N SER A 217 -15.91 13.99 -11.85
CA SER A 217 -15.26 15.19 -11.27
C SER A 217 -15.70 15.54 -9.85
N TYR A 218 -16.80 14.97 -9.34
CA TYR A 218 -17.35 15.27 -8.02
C TYR A 218 -17.38 14.09 -7.05
N ARG A 219 -16.95 12.91 -7.48
CA ARG A 219 -17.01 11.68 -6.68
C ARG A 219 -16.14 11.78 -5.42
N PRO A 220 -16.45 10.98 -4.38
CA PRO A 220 -15.54 10.81 -3.24
C PRO A 220 -14.15 10.35 -3.69
N VAL A 221 -13.11 10.99 -3.16
CA VAL A 221 -11.71 10.64 -3.44
C VAL A 221 -10.92 10.52 -2.14
N LEU A 222 -10.13 9.46 -2.04
CA LEU A 222 -9.11 9.29 -1.00
C LEU A 222 -7.73 9.50 -1.64
N VAL A 223 -6.94 10.43 -1.11
CA VAL A 223 -5.55 10.64 -1.52
C VAL A 223 -4.64 10.14 -0.43
N VAL A 224 -3.72 9.24 -0.77
CA VAL A 224 -2.80 8.62 0.20
C VAL A 224 -1.37 8.86 -0.26
N THR A 225 -0.57 9.49 0.59
CA THR A 225 0.88 9.51 0.43
C THR A 225 1.48 8.37 1.23
N TYR A 226 2.38 7.62 0.61
CA TYR A 226 3.05 6.48 1.22
C TYR A 226 4.51 6.39 0.79
N THR A 227 5.31 5.68 1.58
CA THR A 227 6.66 5.27 1.21
C THR A 227 6.58 3.82 0.72
N PRO A 228 7.00 3.51 -0.52
CA PRO A 228 7.04 2.13 -1.01
C PRO A 228 7.92 1.23 -0.13
N PRO A 229 7.67 -0.09 -0.09
CA PRO A 229 8.57 -1.00 0.60
C PRO A 229 9.99 -0.89 0.02
N GLY A 230 10.99 -0.89 0.89
CA GLY A 230 12.39 -0.96 0.46
C GLY A 230 12.72 -2.31 -0.22
N PRO A 231 13.91 -2.46 -0.81
CA PRO A 231 14.33 -3.73 -1.38
C PRO A 231 14.30 -4.86 -0.33
N GLN A 232 13.82 -6.04 -0.73
CA GLN A 232 13.64 -7.18 0.16
C GLN A 232 14.18 -8.45 -0.47
N VAL A 233 15.02 -9.15 0.29
CA VAL A 233 15.47 -10.50 -0.04
C VAL A 233 14.33 -11.48 0.23
N TYR A 234 14.09 -12.42 -0.67
CA TYR A 234 13.05 -13.44 -0.57
C TYR A 234 13.49 -14.75 -1.24
N CYS A 235 12.64 -15.78 -1.18
CA CYS A 235 12.89 -17.10 -1.74
C CYS A 235 14.04 -17.86 -1.06
N THR A 236 14.33 -19.06 -1.54
CA THR A 236 15.36 -19.96 -0.98
C THR A 236 16.45 -20.22 -2.02
N ALA A 237 17.70 -20.07 -1.59
CA ALA A 237 18.85 -20.37 -2.42
C ALA A 237 19.08 -21.88 -2.53
N LYS A 238 19.69 -22.31 -3.63
CA LYS A 238 20.15 -23.68 -3.80
C LYS A 238 21.53 -23.86 -3.15
N VAL A 239 21.71 -24.95 -2.41
CA VAL A 239 23.02 -25.35 -1.88
C VAL A 239 23.89 -25.84 -3.06
N ASN A 240 25.09 -25.29 -3.18
CA ASN A 240 26.02 -25.62 -4.25
C ASN A 240 26.77 -26.94 -3.97
N SER A 241 27.55 -27.41 -4.94
CA SER A 241 28.31 -28.67 -4.84
C SER A 241 29.36 -28.70 -3.73
N LEU A 242 29.79 -27.55 -3.21
CA LEU A 242 30.70 -27.44 -2.05
C LEU A 242 29.95 -27.25 -0.71
N GLY A 243 28.62 -27.32 -0.72
CA GLY A 243 27.80 -27.18 0.50
C GLY A 243 27.49 -25.74 0.91
N CYS A 244 27.89 -24.74 0.12
CA CYS A 244 27.59 -23.35 0.42
C CYS A 244 26.24 -22.92 -0.12
N THR A 245 25.62 -21.97 0.58
CA THR A 245 24.34 -21.39 0.19
C THR A 245 24.58 -19.96 -0.27
N PRO A 246 24.51 -19.66 -1.59
CA PRO A 246 24.71 -18.30 -2.09
C PRO A 246 23.65 -17.37 -1.52
N SER A 247 24.08 -16.17 -1.13
CA SER A 247 23.18 -15.15 -0.57
C SER A 247 23.19 -13.90 -1.42
N ILE A 248 22.05 -13.60 -2.04
CA ILE A 248 21.82 -12.32 -2.70
C ILE A 248 21.66 -11.22 -1.63
N GLY A 249 22.22 -10.06 -1.92
CA GLY A 249 22.13 -8.87 -1.08
C GLY A 249 21.98 -7.62 -1.94
N PHE A 250 21.91 -6.47 -1.29
CA PHE A 250 21.88 -5.19 -1.97
C PHE A 250 22.48 -4.09 -1.11
N SER A 251 22.85 -2.99 -1.75
CA SER A 251 23.18 -1.72 -1.10
C SER A 251 22.70 -0.54 -1.94
N GLY A 252 22.31 0.54 -1.27
CA GLY A 252 21.75 1.73 -1.93
C GLY A 252 20.25 1.62 -2.23
N ALA A 253 19.76 2.44 -3.15
CA ALA A 253 18.33 2.56 -3.46
C ALA A 253 18.07 2.50 -4.98
N PRO A 254 17.01 1.78 -5.42
CA PRO A 254 16.65 1.59 -6.83
C PRO A 254 16.04 2.87 -7.45
N ASP A 255 16.86 3.90 -7.59
CA ASP A 255 16.48 5.23 -8.04
C ASP A 255 16.84 5.41 -9.52
N ILE A 256 15.83 5.68 -10.34
CA ILE A 256 15.98 5.85 -11.80
C ILE A 256 16.80 7.08 -12.19
N ASN A 257 16.86 8.09 -11.33
CA ASN A 257 17.55 9.35 -11.55
C ASN A 257 18.99 9.38 -10.99
N ALA A 258 19.35 8.43 -10.12
CA ALA A 258 20.67 8.40 -9.49
C ALA A 258 21.84 8.04 -10.43
N GLY A 259 21.56 7.42 -11.59
CA GLY A 259 22.58 7.02 -12.58
C GLY A 259 23.48 5.83 -12.18
N SER A 260 23.68 5.63 -10.87
CA SER A 260 24.45 4.55 -10.24
C SER A 260 24.05 4.41 -8.76
N GLY A 261 24.62 3.44 -8.06
CA GLY A 261 24.55 3.34 -6.60
C GLY A 261 23.48 2.41 -6.05
N PHE A 262 22.85 1.56 -6.88
CA PHE A 262 22.05 0.44 -6.39
C PHE A 262 22.70 -0.88 -6.80
N ALA A 263 23.62 -1.34 -5.96
CA ALA A 263 24.35 -2.57 -6.20
C ALA A 263 23.55 -3.77 -5.69
N ILE A 264 23.19 -4.68 -6.59
CA ILE A 264 22.69 -6.02 -6.26
C ILE A 264 23.91 -6.93 -6.19
N THR A 265 24.08 -7.63 -5.08
CA THR A 265 25.28 -8.44 -4.81
C THR A 265 24.95 -9.91 -4.62
N LEU A 266 25.92 -10.78 -4.87
CA LEU A 266 25.89 -12.18 -4.47
C LEU A 266 27.16 -12.49 -3.70
N SER A 267 27.02 -13.21 -2.59
CA SER A 267 28.14 -13.74 -1.79
C SER A 267 27.99 -15.24 -1.56
N ASN A 268 29.03 -15.88 -1.03
CA ASN A 268 29.05 -17.31 -0.69
C ASN A 268 28.76 -18.22 -1.90
N THR A 269 29.24 -17.82 -3.08
CA THR A 269 29.17 -18.63 -4.31
C THR A 269 30.55 -19.15 -4.68
N LEU A 270 30.59 -20.13 -5.58
CA LEU A 270 31.84 -20.77 -6.01
C LEU A 270 32.79 -19.74 -6.64
N ASN A 271 34.07 -19.82 -6.27
CA ASN A 271 35.13 -19.02 -6.89
C ASN A 271 35.34 -19.39 -8.38
N GLN A 272 35.76 -18.40 -9.16
CA GLN A 272 36.17 -18.53 -10.57
C GLN A 272 35.08 -19.17 -11.46
N LYS A 273 33.81 -18.80 -11.27
CA LYS A 273 32.66 -19.27 -12.05
C LYS A 273 31.99 -18.13 -12.82
N ALA A 274 31.54 -18.44 -14.02
CA ALA A 274 30.66 -17.54 -14.77
C ALA A 274 29.25 -17.54 -14.16
N GLY A 275 28.62 -16.36 -14.13
CA GLY A 275 27.23 -16.18 -13.73
C GLY A 275 26.64 -14.93 -14.35
N LEU A 276 25.35 -14.71 -14.11
CA LEU A 276 24.65 -13.50 -14.53
C LEU A 276 23.50 -13.20 -13.58
N LEU A 277 23.11 -11.94 -13.51
CA LEU A 277 21.85 -11.53 -12.92
C LEU A 277 20.77 -11.67 -14.00
N PHE A 278 19.62 -12.20 -13.62
CA PHE A 278 18.42 -12.08 -14.43
C PHE A 278 17.30 -11.46 -13.60
N TYR A 279 16.37 -10.78 -14.27
CA TYR A 279 15.30 -10.06 -13.62
C TYR A 279 14.03 -10.06 -14.47
N GLY A 280 12.89 -9.76 -13.84
CA GLY A 280 11.59 -9.64 -14.48
C GLY A 280 10.68 -8.68 -13.71
N THR A 281 9.64 -8.22 -14.38
CA THR A 281 8.67 -7.23 -13.85
C THR A 281 7.28 -7.83 -13.62
N PHE A 282 7.14 -9.16 -13.79
CA PHE A 282 5.87 -9.88 -13.69
C PHE A 282 5.59 -10.43 -12.28
N GLY A 283 6.45 -10.10 -11.31
CA GLY A 283 6.31 -10.49 -9.91
C GLY A 283 7.16 -11.71 -9.50
N PRO A 284 7.08 -12.08 -8.22
CA PRO A 284 7.78 -13.23 -7.69
C PRO A 284 7.07 -14.53 -8.09
N THR A 285 7.83 -15.61 -8.22
CA THR A 285 7.30 -16.98 -8.34
C THR A 285 8.05 -17.92 -7.40
N SER A 286 7.62 -19.17 -7.31
CA SER A 286 8.32 -20.21 -6.56
C SER A 286 8.13 -21.54 -7.28
N THR A 287 8.92 -21.75 -8.33
CA THR A 287 8.82 -22.95 -9.18
C THR A 287 10.11 -23.75 -9.11
N ALA A 288 10.00 -25.08 -9.13
CA ALA A 288 11.19 -25.95 -9.15
C ALA A 288 11.95 -25.77 -10.47
N PHE A 289 13.26 -25.55 -10.40
CA PHE A 289 14.10 -25.33 -11.57
C PHE A 289 15.55 -25.75 -11.31
N GLN A 290 16.09 -26.65 -12.14
CA GLN A 290 17.50 -27.08 -12.09
C GLN A 290 18.00 -27.52 -10.70
N GLY A 291 17.13 -28.22 -9.94
CA GLY A 291 17.43 -28.67 -8.59
C GLY A 291 17.43 -27.57 -7.52
N GLY A 292 16.88 -26.40 -7.84
CA GLY A 292 16.62 -25.30 -6.90
C GLY A 292 15.24 -24.67 -7.18
N THR A 293 15.08 -23.40 -6.78
CA THR A 293 13.84 -22.64 -6.99
C THR A 293 14.11 -21.46 -7.92
N LEU A 294 13.33 -21.37 -9.00
CA LEU A 294 13.23 -20.17 -9.82
C LEU A 294 12.23 -19.21 -9.16
N CYS A 295 12.71 -18.03 -8.80
CA CYS A 295 12.00 -17.12 -7.92
C CYS A 295 11.44 -15.88 -8.64
N VAL A 296 11.82 -15.70 -9.91
CA VAL A 296 11.38 -14.60 -10.78
C VAL A 296 10.36 -15.16 -11.76
N GLN A 297 9.24 -14.47 -12.00
CA GLN A 297 8.25 -14.87 -12.99
C GLN A 297 8.66 -14.43 -14.42
N ALA A 298 8.49 -15.32 -15.40
CA ALA A 298 8.75 -15.02 -16.82
C ALA A 298 7.79 -13.94 -17.36
N PRO A 299 8.18 -13.18 -18.40
CA PRO A 299 9.47 -13.19 -19.11
C PRO A 299 10.65 -12.59 -18.34
N TYR A 300 11.87 -13.00 -18.72
CA TYR A 300 13.11 -12.58 -18.08
C TYR A 300 13.99 -11.75 -19.00
N PHE A 301 14.68 -10.79 -18.40
CA PHE A 301 15.85 -10.13 -18.97
C PHE A 301 17.11 -10.68 -18.33
N ARG A 302 18.21 -10.73 -19.08
CA ARG A 302 19.51 -11.23 -18.59
C ARG A 302 20.56 -10.14 -18.75
N THR A 303 21.38 -9.97 -17.73
CA THR A 303 22.55 -9.10 -17.82
C THR A 303 23.67 -9.80 -18.60
N ALA A 304 24.71 -9.05 -18.92
CA ALA A 304 25.97 -9.64 -19.39
C ALA A 304 26.51 -10.64 -18.34
N ALA A 305 27.25 -11.64 -18.83
CA ALA A 305 27.93 -12.59 -17.97
C ALA A 305 29.04 -11.90 -17.15
N GLN A 306 29.18 -12.33 -15.90
CA GLN A 306 30.17 -11.87 -14.93
C GLN A 306 31.02 -13.06 -14.46
N SER A 307 32.24 -12.80 -14.00
CA SER A 307 33.04 -13.78 -13.27
C SER A 307 32.84 -13.58 -11.77
N SER A 308 32.72 -14.67 -11.01
CA SER A 308 32.60 -14.60 -9.55
C SER A 308 33.90 -14.23 -8.86
N GLY A 309 35.04 -14.26 -9.55
CA GLY A 309 36.35 -13.98 -8.94
C GLY A 309 36.63 -14.88 -7.74
N GLY A 310 37.05 -14.29 -6.62
CA GLY A 310 37.46 -15.04 -5.42
C GLY A 310 38.86 -15.65 -5.55
N THR A 311 39.19 -16.58 -4.65
CA THR A 311 40.48 -17.28 -4.62
C THR A 311 40.80 -17.86 -6.01
N PRO A 312 42.02 -17.65 -6.56
CA PRO A 312 42.40 -18.25 -7.85
C PRO A 312 42.41 -19.79 -7.80
N THR A 313 42.29 -20.42 -8.98
CA THR A 313 42.50 -21.87 -9.11
C THR A 313 43.93 -22.25 -8.69
N PRO A 314 44.14 -23.47 -8.13
CA PRO A 314 43.24 -24.62 -8.09
C PRO A 314 42.31 -24.68 -6.87
N ALA A 315 42.24 -23.64 -6.04
CA ALA A 315 41.33 -23.62 -4.91
C ALA A 315 39.87 -23.79 -5.38
N ALA A 316 39.09 -24.57 -4.63
CA ALA A 316 37.65 -24.73 -4.81
C ALA A 316 36.99 -24.35 -3.48
N ASP A 317 36.49 -23.12 -3.42
CA ASP A 317 35.88 -22.54 -2.22
C ASP A 317 34.69 -21.66 -2.58
N CYS A 318 34.10 -21.02 -1.57
CA CYS A 318 32.92 -20.18 -1.70
C CYS A 318 33.22 -18.68 -1.56
N SER A 319 34.45 -18.28 -1.91
CA SER A 319 34.90 -16.88 -1.88
C SER A 319 34.39 -16.03 -3.05
N GLY A 320 33.68 -16.65 -4.01
CA GLY A 320 33.14 -15.96 -5.18
C GLY A 320 32.03 -14.97 -4.83
N THR A 321 31.99 -13.88 -5.58
CA THR A 321 31.00 -12.80 -5.45
C THR A 321 30.58 -12.24 -6.80
N PHE A 322 29.35 -11.77 -6.92
CA PHE A 322 28.90 -10.94 -8.06
C PHE A 322 28.39 -9.60 -7.56
N THR A 323 28.51 -8.56 -8.39
CA THR A 323 27.94 -7.24 -8.13
C THR A 323 27.42 -6.66 -9.43
N TYR A 324 26.16 -6.23 -9.44
CA TYR A 324 25.55 -5.54 -10.58
C TYR A 324 24.91 -4.23 -10.11
N ASP A 325 25.37 -3.10 -10.63
CA ASP A 325 24.73 -1.81 -10.37
C ASP A 325 23.50 -1.66 -11.26
N PHE A 326 22.32 -1.81 -10.65
CA PHE A 326 21.06 -1.79 -11.37
C PHE A 326 20.65 -0.36 -11.75
N ASN A 327 21.14 0.68 -11.06
CA ASN A 327 20.84 2.07 -11.44
C ASN A 327 21.51 2.45 -12.78
N VAL A 328 22.64 1.81 -13.12
CA VAL A 328 23.27 1.98 -14.44
C VAL A 328 22.35 1.44 -15.55
N LEU A 329 21.67 0.32 -15.29
CA LEU A 329 20.68 -0.23 -16.22
C LEU A 329 19.47 0.70 -16.35
N LEU A 330 18.92 1.18 -15.23
CA LEU A 330 17.82 2.14 -15.22
C LEU A 330 18.16 3.39 -16.06
N ALA A 331 19.32 3.99 -15.82
CA ALA A 331 19.77 5.20 -16.52
C ALA A 331 20.04 4.99 -18.02
N SER A 332 20.34 3.75 -18.44
CA SER A 332 20.52 3.43 -19.86
C SER A 332 19.25 3.55 -20.70
N GLY A 333 18.07 3.46 -20.07
CA GLY A 333 16.78 3.49 -20.77
C GLY A 333 16.53 2.33 -21.74
N THR A 334 17.39 1.30 -21.74
CA THR A 334 17.31 0.20 -22.73
C THR A 334 16.13 -0.73 -22.52
N ASN A 335 15.58 -0.79 -21.30
CA ASN A 335 14.39 -1.56 -20.98
C ASN A 335 13.22 -0.63 -20.64
N PRO A 336 12.26 -0.42 -21.56
CA PRO A 336 11.14 0.50 -21.34
C PRO A 336 10.16 0.04 -20.26
N THR A 337 10.25 -1.21 -19.80
CA THR A 337 9.42 -1.73 -18.70
C THR A 337 9.91 -1.29 -17.33
N LEU A 338 11.13 -0.76 -17.22
CA LEU A 338 11.71 -0.28 -15.96
C LEU A 338 11.34 1.19 -15.75
N GLN A 339 10.17 1.42 -15.15
CA GLN A 339 9.65 2.76 -14.84
C GLN A 339 9.43 2.91 -13.33
N VAL A 340 9.33 4.16 -12.85
CA VAL A 340 8.94 4.47 -11.47
C VAL A 340 7.68 3.69 -11.08
N GLY A 341 7.68 3.07 -9.90
CA GLY A 341 6.57 2.24 -9.41
C GLY A 341 6.61 0.78 -9.88
N THR A 342 7.48 0.42 -10.84
CA THR A 342 7.59 -0.96 -11.32
C THR A 342 8.23 -1.86 -10.26
N LEU A 343 7.55 -2.95 -9.92
CA LEU A 343 8.12 -4.03 -9.12
C LEU A 343 9.08 -4.86 -9.98
N VAL A 344 10.34 -4.95 -9.55
CA VAL A 344 11.38 -5.80 -10.16
C VAL A 344 11.70 -6.95 -9.21
N CYS A 345 11.75 -8.16 -9.76
CA CYS A 345 12.25 -9.35 -9.08
C CYS A 345 13.53 -9.82 -9.81
N SER A 346 14.61 -10.05 -9.07
CA SER A 346 15.91 -10.45 -9.63
C SER A 346 16.52 -11.61 -8.86
N GLN A 347 17.34 -12.40 -9.56
CA GLN A 347 18.00 -13.59 -9.04
C GLN A 347 19.30 -13.83 -9.79
N TYR A 348 20.31 -14.37 -9.11
CA TYR A 348 21.55 -14.79 -9.76
C TYR A 348 21.47 -16.25 -10.20
N TRP A 349 22.01 -16.50 -11.38
CA TRP A 349 22.34 -17.83 -11.88
C TRP A 349 23.86 -17.92 -12.05
N SER A 350 24.46 -19.04 -11.67
CA SER A 350 25.90 -19.27 -11.87
C SER A 350 26.21 -20.72 -12.25
N ARG A 351 27.40 -20.93 -12.82
CA ARG A 351 27.92 -22.27 -13.13
C ARG A 351 28.31 -23.00 -11.84
N ASP A 352 27.96 -24.27 -11.79
CA ASP A 352 28.41 -25.21 -10.76
C ASP A 352 28.61 -26.59 -11.40
N PRO A 353 29.77 -26.83 -12.05
CA PRO A 353 29.99 -28.04 -12.84
C PRO A 353 29.85 -29.37 -12.08
N ALA A 354 30.03 -29.36 -10.76
CA ALA A 354 29.96 -30.56 -9.93
C ALA A 354 28.55 -30.84 -9.39
N ALA A 355 27.60 -29.90 -9.53
CA ALA A 355 26.19 -30.15 -9.23
C ALA A 355 25.50 -30.92 -10.37
N THR A 356 24.45 -31.69 -10.04
CA THR A 356 23.68 -32.51 -11.00
C THR A 356 23.22 -31.74 -12.25
N PHE A 357 22.76 -30.51 -12.07
CA PHE A 357 22.28 -29.65 -13.17
C PHE A 357 23.36 -28.75 -13.75
N THR A 358 24.61 -28.85 -13.28
CA THR A 358 25.77 -28.03 -13.64
C THR A 358 25.65 -26.53 -13.33
N THR A 359 24.64 -26.15 -12.55
CA THR A 359 24.23 -24.77 -12.30
C THR A 359 23.81 -24.56 -10.85
N ASN A 360 23.81 -23.30 -10.45
CA ASN A 360 23.36 -22.86 -9.15
C ASN A 360 22.46 -21.63 -9.25
N LEU A 361 21.60 -21.44 -8.24
CA LEU A 361 20.65 -20.34 -8.11
C LEU A 361 20.75 -19.75 -6.71
N SER A 362 20.84 -18.43 -6.63
CA SER A 362 20.70 -17.72 -5.35
C SER A 362 19.25 -17.70 -4.87
N ASN A 363 19.01 -17.23 -3.66
CA ASN A 363 17.74 -16.60 -3.31
C ASN A 363 17.52 -15.33 -4.17
N ALA A 364 16.41 -14.63 -4.00
CA ALA A 364 16.03 -13.53 -4.90
C ALA A 364 15.87 -12.20 -4.17
N LEU A 365 15.89 -11.12 -4.93
CA LEU A 365 15.69 -9.75 -4.46
C LEU A 365 14.48 -9.15 -5.17
N ARG A 366 13.56 -8.55 -4.43
CA ARG A 366 12.46 -7.76 -4.98
C ARG A 366 12.59 -6.30 -4.55
N PHE A 367 12.28 -5.37 -5.44
CA PHE A 367 12.32 -3.93 -5.16
C PHE A 367 11.43 -3.16 -6.13
N THR A 368 10.97 -2.00 -5.71
CA THR A 368 10.21 -1.07 -6.57
C THR A 368 11.11 0.06 -7.01
N ILE A 369 11.09 0.41 -8.30
CA ILE A 369 11.85 1.55 -8.82
C ILE A 369 11.30 2.84 -8.26
N GLN A 370 12.19 3.65 -7.69
CA GLN A 370 11.92 4.95 -7.08
C GLN A 370 12.27 6.07 -8.06
N PRO A 371 11.56 7.21 -7.99
CA PRO A 371 11.92 8.42 -8.71
C PRO A 371 13.14 9.10 -8.08
#